data_AF-A0A066YXJ1-F1
#
_entry.id   AF-A0A066YXJ1-F1
#
_cell.length_a   1.000
_cell.length_b   1.000
_cell.length_c   1.000
_cell.angle_alpha   90.00
_cell.angle_beta   90.00
_cell.angle_gamma   90.00
#
_symmetry.space_group_name_H-M   'P 1'
#
loop_
_entity.id
_entity.type
_entity.pdbx_description
1 polymer ?
#
loop_
_entity_poly.entity_id
_entity_poly.type
_entity_poly.pdbx_seq_one_letter_code
_entity_poly.pdbx_strand_id
1 'polypeptide(L)'
;MRGRIAVAAVAAALLLGGCAGTSAPPSSAVAPSLVTAGPEVRPATGDAARKAAEVAAGWPGSVAQQAWEHGYFPIVDTTEWLPPDAFHSGEDKAAYLSGHLDLKATLPVPVSDTSEVRFADGSRLVLPQRSAKSVFEELTLPDRPCSGHCEARLTVTEVRPGTTTVATSRGRADIAVWEFTVAGYDRPFRYPAVRSQDPYRPAPGAGPPAPPR
;
A
#
# COMPACT_ATOMS: atom_id res chain seq x y z
N MET A 1 -72.22 62.04 -20.32
CA MET A 1 -72.84 60.73 -20.64
C MET A 1 -72.44 59.73 -19.57
N ARG A 2 -73.44 59.01 -19.01
CA ARG A 2 -73.46 57.63 -18.44
C ARG A 2 -72.09 57.02 -18.03
N GLY A 3 -71.83 56.43 -16.87
CA GLY A 3 -72.58 55.94 -15.69
C GLY A 3 -71.54 55.20 -14.80
N ARG A 4 -71.59 55.29 -13.45
CA ARG A 4 -72.13 54.25 -12.51
C ARG A 4 -71.46 52.87 -12.70
N ILE A 5 -70.73 52.21 -11.78
CA ILE A 5 -70.91 51.83 -10.34
C ILE A 5 -69.58 51.08 -9.99
N ALA A 6 -68.79 51.33 -8.93
CA ALA A 6 -68.95 51.26 -7.47
C ALA A 6 -68.85 49.84 -6.83
N VAL A 7 -68.05 49.79 -5.75
CA VAL A 7 -68.04 48.82 -4.61
C VAL A 7 -67.35 47.46 -4.89
N ALA A 8 -66.46 46.88 -4.06
CA ALA A 8 -66.37 46.80 -2.59
C ALA A 8 -64.89 46.63 -2.13
N ALA A 9 -64.39 47.40 -1.15
CA ALA A 9 -64.40 47.18 0.32
C ALA A 9 -63.10 46.50 0.82
N VAL A 10 -62.17 47.24 1.46
CA VAL A 10 -61.97 47.40 2.94
C VAL A 10 -61.31 46.13 3.55
N ALA A 11 -60.22 46.10 4.33
CA ALA A 11 -59.50 47.01 5.24
C ALA A 11 -58.01 46.56 5.31
N ALA A 12 -57.02 47.46 5.44
CA ALA A 12 -56.24 47.79 6.66
C ALA A 12 -55.84 46.57 7.53
N ALA A 13 -54.60 46.37 8.00
CA ALA A 13 -53.64 47.36 8.52
C ALA A 13 -52.20 46.79 8.62
N LEU A 14 -51.29 47.75 8.83
CA LEU A 14 -49.84 47.71 9.08
C LEU A 14 -49.35 46.69 10.12
N LEU A 15 -48.10 46.21 9.99
CA LEU A 15 -47.13 46.07 11.10
C LEU A 15 -45.67 46.05 10.57
N LEU A 16 -44.79 46.77 11.29
CA LEU A 16 -43.34 46.95 11.10
C LEU A 16 -42.52 45.86 11.83
N GLY A 17 -41.31 45.55 11.32
CA GLY A 17 -40.21 44.79 11.98
C GLY A 17 -39.34 44.07 10.93
N GLY A 18 -38.04 44.33 10.73
CA GLY A 18 -36.87 44.04 11.60
C GLY A 18 -36.68 42.51 11.74
N CYS A 19 -35.61 41.78 11.41
CA CYS A 19 -34.16 41.99 11.28
C CYS A 19 -33.58 40.83 10.41
N ALA A 20 -32.57 41.06 9.57
CA ALA A 20 -31.16 40.66 9.75
C ALA A 20 -30.81 39.15 9.65
N GLY A 21 -29.84 38.85 8.78
CA GLY A 21 -28.79 37.85 8.98
C GLY A 21 -29.18 36.38 8.87
N THR A 22 -29.11 35.82 7.66
CA THR A 22 -29.04 34.37 7.47
C THR A 22 -27.68 33.86 7.96
N SER A 23 -27.61 33.44 9.21
CA SER A 23 -26.52 32.60 9.73
C SER A 23 -26.63 31.20 9.15
N ALA A 24 -25.57 30.77 8.45
CA ALA A 24 -25.39 29.40 7.97
C ALA A 24 -25.38 28.42 9.16
N PRO A 25 -25.97 27.21 9.03
CA PRO A 25 -25.87 26.19 10.06
C PRO A 25 -24.42 25.70 10.21
N PRO A 26 -24.00 25.31 11.42
CA PRO A 26 -22.66 24.77 11.65
C PRO A 26 -22.46 23.46 10.87
N SER A 27 -21.31 23.34 10.21
CA SER A 27 -20.82 22.06 9.65
C SER A 27 -20.77 21.00 10.74
N SER A 28 -21.69 20.04 10.68
CA SER A 28 -21.55 18.79 11.42
C SER A 28 -20.23 18.13 11.04
N ALA A 29 -19.41 17.85 12.05
CA ALA A 29 -18.23 17.00 11.91
C ALA A 29 -18.65 15.67 11.27
N VAL A 30 -18.07 15.35 10.11
CA VAL A 30 -18.25 14.05 9.46
C VAL A 30 -17.56 13.02 10.35
N ALA A 31 -18.33 12.27 11.12
CA ALA A 31 -17.83 11.07 11.80
C ALA A 31 -17.29 10.10 10.74
N PRO A 32 -16.17 9.40 10.99
CA PRO A 32 -15.61 8.46 10.03
C PRO A 32 -16.66 7.39 9.72
N SER A 33 -17.10 7.34 8.46
CA SER A 33 -18.10 6.36 8.02
C SER A 33 -17.45 4.99 8.00
N LEU A 34 -17.86 4.14 8.94
CA LEU A 34 -17.50 2.73 8.98
C LEU A 34 -18.00 2.06 7.70
N VAL A 35 -17.14 1.31 7.02
CA VAL A 35 -17.53 0.48 5.87
C VAL A 35 -18.46 -0.63 6.38
N THR A 36 -19.75 -0.55 6.05
CA THR A 36 -20.73 -1.58 6.42
C THR A 36 -20.95 -2.55 5.27
N ALA A 37 -20.78 -3.84 5.55
CA ALA A 37 -21.33 -4.91 4.75
C ALA A 37 -22.84 -5.02 5.05
N GLY A 38 -23.66 -4.20 4.38
CA GLY A 38 -25.12 -4.28 4.42
C GLY A 38 -25.85 -3.29 5.35
N PRO A 39 -27.21 -3.26 5.29
CA PRO A 39 -28.04 -2.26 5.94
C PRO A 39 -28.24 -2.44 7.46
N GLU A 40 -27.72 -3.52 8.05
CA GLU A 40 -27.80 -3.78 9.49
C GLU A 40 -26.39 -3.76 10.11
N VAL A 41 -26.10 -2.76 10.93
CA VAL A 41 -24.89 -2.76 11.79
C VAL A 41 -25.14 -3.76 12.92
N ARG A 42 -24.70 -5.01 12.74
CA ARG A 42 -24.67 -5.99 13.84
C ARG A 42 -23.39 -5.78 14.65
N PRO A 43 -23.46 -5.68 15.99
CA PRO A 43 -22.27 -5.67 16.82
C PRO A 43 -21.43 -6.91 16.53
N ALA A 44 -20.14 -6.72 16.27
CA ALA A 44 -19.21 -7.83 16.24
C ALA A 44 -19.16 -8.44 17.66
N THR A 45 -19.41 -9.74 17.78
CA THR A 45 -19.38 -10.47 19.05
C THR A 45 -18.34 -11.61 19.01
N GLY A 46 -18.00 -12.14 20.19
CA GLY A 46 -17.06 -13.24 20.34
C GLY A 46 -15.58 -12.81 20.33
N ASP A 47 -14.68 -13.80 20.31
CA ASP A 47 -13.26 -13.59 20.54
C ASP A 47 -12.58 -12.73 19.46
N ALA A 48 -13.02 -12.85 18.20
CA ALA A 48 -12.51 -12.02 17.11
C ALA A 48 -12.84 -10.54 17.33
N ALA A 49 -14.05 -10.23 17.80
CA ALA A 49 -14.46 -8.87 18.12
C ALA A 49 -13.68 -8.30 19.31
N ARG A 50 -13.44 -9.11 20.35
CA ARG A 50 -12.58 -8.72 21.48
C ARG A 50 -11.16 -8.43 21.02
N LYS A 51 -10.55 -9.31 20.22
CA LYS A 51 -9.20 -9.10 19.66
C LYS A 51 -9.13 -7.86 18.77
N ALA A 52 -10.13 -7.62 17.93
CA ALA A 52 -10.19 -6.41 17.10
C ALA A 52 -10.29 -5.15 17.97
N ALA A 53 -11.08 -5.17 19.06
CA ALA A 53 -11.17 -4.07 20.00
C ALA A 53 -9.84 -3.84 20.75
N GLU A 54 -9.14 -4.91 21.14
CA GLU A 54 -7.80 -4.83 21.75
C GLU A 54 -6.77 -4.21 20.79
N VAL A 55 -6.75 -4.64 19.52
CA VAL A 55 -5.87 -4.07 18.48
C VAL A 55 -6.20 -2.59 18.24
N ALA A 56 -7.49 -2.25 18.13
CA ALA A 56 -7.93 -0.87 17.92
C ALA A 56 -7.57 0.03 19.12
N ALA A 57 -7.76 -0.45 20.35
CA ALA A 57 -7.42 0.28 21.56
C ALA A 57 -5.90 0.44 21.74
N GLY A 58 -5.11 -0.54 21.27
CA GLY A 58 -3.66 -0.50 21.31
C GLY A 58 -3.02 0.33 20.20
N TRP A 59 -3.78 0.78 19.18
CA TRP A 59 -3.24 1.51 18.05
C TRP A 59 -2.68 2.90 18.42
N PRO A 60 -3.41 3.77 19.15
CA PRO A 60 -2.93 5.12 19.46
C PRO A 60 -1.61 5.12 20.26
N GLY A 61 -0.60 5.84 19.76
CA GLY A 61 0.73 5.93 20.35
C GLY A 61 1.64 4.74 20.10
N SER A 62 1.16 3.69 19.41
CA SER A 62 1.96 2.48 19.15
C SER A 62 3.11 2.72 18.17
N VAL A 63 4.12 1.85 18.23
CA VAL A 63 5.20 1.81 17.23
C VAL A 63 4.65 1.53 15.82
N ALA A 64 3.58 0.74 15.71
CA ALA A 64 2.92 0.46 14.44
C ALA A 64 2.27 1.72 13.85
N GLN A 65 1.58 2.53 14.67
CA GLN A 65 1.06 3.82 14.23
C GLN A 65 2.19 4.75 13.78
N GLN A 66 3.26 4.88 14.57
CA GLN A 66 4.39 5.73 14.20
C GLN A 66 5.06 5.29 12.89
N ALA A 67 5.24 3.98 12.69
CA ALA A 67 5.78 3.44 11.44
C ALA A 67 4.84 3.70 10.25
N TRP A 68 3.52 3.60 10.46
CA TRP A 68 2.52 3.93 9.46
C TRP A 68 2.52 5.42 9.10
N GLU A 69 2.53 6.32 10.09
CA GLU A 69 2.39 7.77 9.85
C GLU A 69 3.70 8.44 9.40
N HIS A 70 4.85 7.92 9.83
CA HIS A 70 6.15 8.56 9.63
C HIS A 70 7.17 7.70 8.89
N GLY A 71 7.00 6.38 8.86
CA GLY A 71 7.93 5.45 8.24
C GLY A 71 7.72 5.24 6.74
N TYR A 72 8.51 4.33 6.17
CA TYR A 72 8.26 3.74 4.86
C TYR A 72 7.38 2.49 5.03
N PHE A 73 6.09 2.67 4.75
CA PHE A 73 5.07 1.61 4.82
C PHE A 73 4.33 1.49 3.48
N PRO A 74 4.75 0.57 2.58
CA PRO A 74 4.02 0.31 1.34
C PRO A 74 2.62 -0.22 1.60
N ILE A 75 1.63 0.28 0.86
CA ILE A 75 0.23 -0.18 0.94
C ILE A 75 -0.14 -1.16 -0.19
N VAL A 76 0.85 -1.51 -1.02
CA VAL A 76 0.76 -2.52 -2.07
C VAL A 76 1.87 -3.55 -1.86
N ASP A 77 1.73 -4.74 -2.47
CA ASP A 77 2.85 -5.67 -2.49
C ASP A 77 4.03 -5.05 -3.25
N THR A 78 5.18 -5.04 -2.60
CA THR A 78 6.43 -4.46 -3.09
C THR A 78 7.57 -5.46 -3.00
N THR A 79 7.26 -6.74 -2.80
CA THR A 79 8.26 -7.81 -2.72
C THR A 79 9.01 -7.95 -4.04
N GLU A 80 8.29 -7.83 -5.15
CA GLU A 80 8.82 -7.89 -6.51
C GLU A 80 7.92 -7.12 -7.47
N TRP A 81 8.49 -6.63 -8.57
CA TRP A 81 7.74 -6.17 -9.73
C TRP A 81 8.24 -6.90 -10.96
N LEU A 82 7.42 -7.83 -11.42
CA LEU A 82 7.65 -8.55 -12.66
C LEU A 82 6.90 -7.86 -13.82
N PRO A 83 7.39 -7.96 -15.05
CA PRO A 83 6.63 -7.54 -16.23
C PRO A 83 5.26 -8.26 -16.32
N PRO A 84 4.21 -7.63 -16.88
CA PRO A 84 2.89 -8.25 -17.14
C PRO A 84 2.93 -9.64 -17.81
N ASP A 85 3.95 -9.91 -18.62
CA ASP A 85 4.22 -11.20 -19.27
C ASP A 85 5.54 -11.79 -18.74
N ALA A 86 5.67 -11.83 -17.41
CA ALA A 86 6.91 -12.13 -16.68
C ALA A 86 7.58 -13.45 -17.08
N PHE A 87 6.83 -14.40 -17.63
CA PHE A 87 7.35 -15.71 -18.00
C PHE A 87 6.89 -16.09 -19.40
N HIS A 88 7.83 -16.48 -20.25
CA HIS A 88 7.54 -16.94 -21.60
C HIS A 88 6.90 -18.34 -21.64
N SER A 89 7.07 -19.11 -20.56
CA SER A 89 6.58 -20.47 -20.46
C SER A 89 6.16 -20.82 -19.02
N GLY A 90 5.43 -21.93 -18.86
CA GLY A 90 5.16 -22.50 -17.53
C GLY A 90 6.43 -23.03 -16.84
N GLU A 91 7.42 -23.48 -17.61
CA GLU A 91 8.71 -23.96 -17.10
C GLU A 91 9.54 -22.82 -16.51
N ASP A 92 9.55 -21.65 -17.17
CA ASP A 92 10.22 -20.45 -16.70
C ASP A 92 9.61 -19.97 -15.37
N LYS A 93 8.28 -19.98 -15.28
CA LYS A 93 7.56 -19.67 -14.04
C LYS A 93 7.90 -20.67 -12.93
N ALA A 94 7.95 -21.96 -13.24
CA ALA A 94 8.32 -22.99 -12.27
C ALA A 94 9.77 -22.82 -11.80
N ALA A 95 10.70 -22.57 -12.72
CA ALA A 95 12.10 -22.30 -12.42
C ALA A 95 12.26 -21.09 -11.50
N TYR A 96 11.56 -19.99 -11.78
CA TYR A 96 11.57 -18.80 -10.93
C TYR A 96 11.05 -19.08 -9.52
N LEU A 97 9.86 -19.69 -9.41
CA LEU A 97 9.21 -19.95 -8.12
C LEU A 97 9.93 -20.99 -7.26
N SER A 98 10.76 -21.84 -7.87
CA SER A 98 11.62 -22.82 -7.20
C SER A 98 13.06 -22.33 -7.00
N GLY A 99 13.36 -21.09 -7.33
CA GLY A 99 14.70 -20.50 -7.14
C GLY A 99 15.77 -21.05 -8.07
N HIS A 100 15.38 -21.66 -9.21
CA HIS A 100 16.28 -22.18 -10.23
C HIS A 100 16.79 -21.05 -11.13
N LEU A 101 17.60 -20.17 -10.53
CA LEU A 101 18.23 -19.04 -11.19
C LEU A 101 19.74 -19.27 -11.30
N ASP A 102 20.30 -19.03 -12.48
CA ASP A 102 21.74 -18.96 -12.71
C ASP A 102 22.20 -17.51 -12.77
N LEU A 103 23.34 -17.21 -12.14
CA LEU A 103 23.95 -15.90 -12.21
C LEU A 103 25.12 -15.93 -13.21
N LYS A 104 24.96 -15.21 -14.32
CA LYS A 104 26.03 -14.91 -15.30
C LYS A 104 26.32 -13.41 -15.37
N ALA A 105 26.18 -12.74 -14.23
CA ALA A 105 26.44 -11.31 -14.08
C ALA A 105 27.30 -11.05 -12.84
N THR A 106 28.03 -9.94 -12.83
CA THR A 106 28.63 -9.43 -11.60
C THR A 106 27.57 -8.68 -10.79
N LEU A 107 27.40 -9.04 -9.52
CA LEU A 107 26.47 -8.32 -8.64
C LEU A 107 27.08 -6.99 -8.18
N PRO A 108 26.34 -5.87 -8.29
CA PRO A 108 26.78 -4.60 -7.75
C PRO A 108 27.06 -4.68 -6.25
N VAL A 109 28.21 -4.14 -5.84
CA VAL A 109 28.52 -3.89 -4.43
C VAL A 109 28.09 -2.44 -4.13
N PRO A 110 27.14 -2.22 -3.22
CA PRO A 110 26.70 -0.87 -2.89
C PRO A 110 27.83 -0.11 -2.17
N VAL A 111 27.90 1.19 -2.41
CA VAL A 111 28.86 2.09 -1.74
C VAL A 111 28.47 2.42 -0.30
N SER A 112 27.23 2.10 0.09
CA SER A 112 26.66 2.34 1.41
C SER A 112 25.68 1.22 1.76
N ASP A 113 25.56 0.93 3.06
CA ASP A 113 24.58 -0.02 3.60
C ASP A 113 23.19 0.61 3.80
N THR A 114 23.01 1.85 3.35
CA THR A 114 21.75 2.59 3.46
C THR A 114 21.31 3.18 2.13
N SER A 115 19.99 3.25 1.92
CA SER A 115 19.37 3.91 0.77
C SER A 115 18.32 4.92 1.23
N GLU A 116 18.15 5.98 0.44
CA GLU A 116 17.14 7.00 0.67
C GLU A 116 15.78 6.57 0.09
N VAL A 117 14.71 6.85 0.82
CA VAL A 117 13.33 6.86 0.37
C VAL A 117 12.89 8.32 0.28
N ARG A 118 12.43 8.75 -0.90
CA ARG A 118 12.01 10.13 -1.18
C ARG A 118 10.49 10.19 -1.27
N PHE A 119 9.83 10.92 -0.39
CA PHE A 119 8.37 11.06 -0.43
C PHE A 119 7.95 12.23 -1.32
N ALA A 120 6.74 12.17 -1.87
CA ALA A 120 6.19 13.23 -2.72
C ALA A 120 6.01 14.58 -2.00
N ASP A 121 5.92 14.57 -0.67
CA ASP A 121 5.89 15.78 0.18
C ASP A 121 7.27 16.44 0.34
N GLY A 122 8.32 15.87 -0.26
CA GLY A 122 9.71 16.35 -0.20
C GLY A 122 10.51 15.82 0.98
N SER A 123 9.87 15.15 1.95
CA SER A 123 10.56 14.50 3.06
C SER A 123 11.32 13.25 2.62
N ARG A 124 12.26 12.81 3.45
CA ARG A 124 13.19 11.72 3.15
C ARG A 124 13.40 10.83 4.36
N LEU A 125 13.62 9.54 4.11
CA LEU A 125 14.08 8.58 5.11
C LEU A 125 15.32 7.87 4.61
N VAL A 126 16.28 7.64 5.49
CA VAL A 126 17.45 6.81 5.22
C VAL A 126 17.23 5.47 5.91
N LEU A 127 17.18 4.40 5.12
CA LEU A 127 16.85 3.06 5.60
C LEU A 127 17.95 2.07 5.24
N PRO A 128 18.09 0.95 5.98
CA PRO A 128 18.97 -0.14 5.59
C PRO A 128 18.69 -0.61 4.16
N GLN A 129 19.77 -0.71 3.38
CA GLN A 129 19.73 -1.18 2.01
C GLN A 129 19.97 -2.70 1.97
N ARG A 130 19.17 -3.39 1.16
CA ARG A 130 19.43 -4.77 0.73
C ARG A 130 20.49 -4.73 -0.36
N SER A 131 21.55 -5.53 -0.26
CA SER A 131 22.52 -5.68 -1.34
C SER A 131 21.93 -6.53 -2.48
N ALA A 132 22.40 -6.32 -3.71
CA ALA A 132 22.02 -7.16 -4.85
C ALA A 132 22.31 -8.65 -4.58
N LYS A 133 23.42 -8.93 -3.87
CA LYS A 133 23.77 -10.27 -3.36
C LYS A 133 22.69 -10.86 -2.46
N SER A 134 22.28 -10.13 -1.43
CA SER A 134 21.25 -10.63 -0.51
C SER A 134 19.90 -10.88 -1.21
N VAL A 135 19.54 -10.03 -2.19
CA VAL A 135 18.33 -10.25 -2.98
C VAL A 135 18.43 -11.51 -3.82
N PHE A 136 19.56 -11.71 -4.52
CA PHE A 136 19.76 -12.89 -5.34
C PHE A 136 19.77 -14.18 -4.49
N GLU A 137 20.46 -14.16 -3.35
CA GLU A 137 20.48 -15.28 -2.42
C GLU A 137 19.07 -15.64 -1.95
N GLU A 138 18.28 -14.65 -1.51
CA GLU A 138 16.87 -14.85 -1.11
C GLU A 138 16.01 -15.45 -2.25
N LEU A 139 16.23 -15.07 -3.51
CA LEU A 139 15.52 -15.64 -4.67
C LEU A 139 15.91 -17.09 -4.97
N THR A 140 17.11 -17.50 -4.58
CA THR A 140 17.64 -18.86 -4.80
C THR A 140 17.52 -19.79 -3.60
N LEU A 141 16.88 -19.32 -2.52
CA LEU A 141 16.63 -20.17 -1.37
C LEU A 141 15.71 -21.34 -1.76
N PRO A 142 16.05 -22.58 -1.38
CA PRO A 142 15.27 -23.77 -1.72
C PRO A 142 14.05 -23.88 -0.80
N ASP A 143 13.10 -22.94 -0.91
CA ASP A 143 11.93 -22.91 -0.04
C ASP A 143 10.74 -23.69 -0.61
N ARG A 144 10.78 -24.08 -1.90
CA ARG A 144 9.71 -24.84 -2.54
C ARG A 144 10.24 -26.03 -3.33
N PRO A 145 9.84 -27.27 -3.00
CA PRO A 145 10.11 -28.40 -3.87
C PRO A 145 9.46 -28.12 -5.22
N CYS A 146 10.26 -28.15 -6.28
CA CYS A 146 9.74 -28.02 -7.62
C CYS A 146 8.86 -29.24 -7.94
N SER A 147 7.59 -28.98 -8.28
CA SER A 147 6.66 -30.01 -8.75
C SER A 147 6.60 -29.96 -10.28
N GLY A 148 7.31 -30.86 -10.98
CA GLY A 148 7.26 -30.97 -12.45
C GLY A 148 8.63 -30.92 -13.14
N HIS A 149 8.73 -30.17 -14.24
CA HIS A 149 9.93 -30.01 -15.08
C HIS A 149 10.96 -29.08 -14.42
N CYS A 150 11.67 -29.62 -13.43
CA CYS A 150 12.61 -28.89 -12.59
C CYS A 150 13.99 -28.65 -13.23
N GLU A 151 14.18 -29.10 -14.46
CA GLU A 151 15.44 -28.94 -15.19
C GLU A 151 15.59 -27.53 -15.79
N ALA A 152 14.49 -26.79 -15.96
CA ALA A 152 14.52 -25.44 -16.48
C ALA A 152 15.21 -24.48 -15.49
N ARG A 153 15.99 -23.54 -16.03
CA ARG A 153 16.71 -22.52 -15.28
C ARG A 153 16.63 -21.19 -16.00
N LEU A 154 16.41 -20.11 -15.24
CA LEU A 154 16.50 -18.76 -15.78
C LEU A 154 17.89 -18.20 -15.53
N THR A 155 18.50 -17.58 -16.54
CA THR A 155 19.83 -16.99 -16.41
C THR A 155 19.74 -15.48 -16.24
N VAL A 156 20.20 -14.96 -15.10
CA VAL A 156 20.43 -13.54 -14.88
C VAL A 156 21.71 -13.12 -15.59
N THR A 157 21.63 -12.12 -16.46
CA THR A 157 22.73 -11.65 -17.32
C THR A 157 23.24 -10.25 -16.97
N GLU A 158 22.43 -9.47 -16.25
CA GLU A 158 22.81 -8.15 -15.75
C GLU A 158 22.08 -7.89 -14.44
N VAL A 159 22.74 -7.19 -13.52
CA VAL A 159 22.09 -6.62 -12.33
C VAL A 159 22.55 -5.18 -12.17
N ARG A 160 21.60 -4.25 -12.07
CA ARG A 160 21.90 -2.81 -11.93
C ARG A 160 20.99 -2.13 -10.91
N PRO A 161 21.42 -1.00 -10.31
CA PRO A 161 20.54 -0.16 -9.52
C PRO A 161 19.49 0.51 -10.42
N GLY A 162 18.29 0.70 -9.87
CA GLY A 162 17.22 1.48 -10.48
C GLY A 162 16.38 2.19 -9.42
N THR A 163 15.32 2.84 -9.86
CA THR A 163 14.34 3.48 -8.97
C THR A 163 12.92 3.14 -9.39
N THR A 164 12.00 3.03 -8.43
CA THR A 164 10.57 2.89 -8.70
C THR A 164 9.75 3.74 -7.75
N THR A 165 8.54 4.10 -8.15
CA THR A 165 7.59 4.79 -7.28
C THR A 165 6.60 3.80 -6.67
N VAL A 166 6.39 3.89 -5.37
CA VAL A 166 5.52 3.03 -4.58
C VAL A 166 4.44 3.85 -3.88
N ALA A 167 3.21 3.32 -3.82
CA ALA A 167 2.18 3.85 -2.96
C ALA A 167 2.43 3.44 -1.51
N THR A 168 2.48 4.41 -0.60
CA THR A 168 2.72 4.23 0.83
C THR A 168 1.58 4.84 1.64
N SER A 169 1.55 4.57 2.94
CA SER A 169 0.67 5.23 3.92
C SER A 169 0.80 6.77 3.92
N ARG A 170 1.96 7.29 3.48
CA ARG A 170 2.29 8.73 3.40
C ARG A 170 2.14 9.30 1.99
N GLY A 171 1.46 8.59 1.09
CA GLY A 171 1.38 8.94 -0.33
C GLY A 171 2.47 8.25 -1.16
N ARG A 172 2.82 8.81 -2.32
CA ARG A 172 3.83 8.17 -3.19
C ARG A 172 5.25 8.40 -2.65
N ALA A 173 6.10 7.39 -2.79
CA ALA A 173 7.53 7.49 -2.48
C ALA A 173 8.38 6.84 -3.58
N ASP A 174 9.48 7.50 -3.95
CA ASP A 174 10.51 6.92 -4.81
C ASP A 174 11.52 6.17 -3.96
N ILE A 175 11.82 4.94 -4.37
CA ILE A 175 12.75 4.05 -3.69
C ILE A 175 13.78 3.49 -4.66
N ALA A 176 14.93 3.11 -4.14
CA ALA A 176 15.89 2.30 -4.88
C ALA A 176 15.40 0.87 -5.08
N VAL A 177 15.69 0.31 -6.25
CA VAL A 177 15.45 -1.09 -6.61
C VAL A 177 16.69 -1.70 -7.22
N TRP A 178 16.76 -3.03 -7.23
CA TRP A 178 17.66 -3.79 -8.06
C TRP A 178 16.90 -4.31 -9.28
N GLU A 179 17.42 -4.04 -10.47
CA GLU A 179 16.89 -4.54 -11.73
C GLU A 179 17.74 -5.74 -12.19
N PHE A 180 17.14 -6.92 -12.26
CA PHE A 180 17.75 -8.16 -12.71
C PHE A 180 17.29 -8.46 -14.14
N THR A 181 18.20 -8.40 -15.10
CA THR A 181 17.91 -8.76 -16.50
C THR A 181 18.05 -10.26 -16.68
N VAL A 182 17.00 -10.90 -17.15
CA VAL A 182 16.97 -12.34 -17.44
C VAL A 182 17.19 -12.56 -18.93
N ALA A 183 18.02 -13.54 -19.28
CA ALA A 183 18.31 -13.90 -20.67
C ALA A 183 17.00 -14.23 -21.41
N GLY A 184 16.80 -13.58 -22.56
CA GLY A 184 15.59 -13.76 -23.35
C GLY A 184 14.40 -12.89 -22.93
N TYR A 185 14.53 -12.03 -21.91
CA TYR A 185 13.46 -11.13 -21.46
C TYR A 185 13.77 -9.66 -21.80
N ASP A 186 12.77 -8.95 -22.30
CA ASP A 186 12.92 -7.55 -22.73
C ASP A 186 12.93 -6.54 -21.57
N ARG A 187 12.36 -6.91 -20.42
CA ARG A 187 12.25 -6.05 -19.24
C ARG A 187 12.83 -6.74 -18.01
N PRO A 188 13.59 -6.01 -17.18
CA PRO A 188 14.17 -6.59 -15.98
C PRO A 188 13.11 -6.88 -14.92
N PHE A 189 13.41 -7.85 -14.06
CA PHE A 189 12.66 -8.09 -12.84
C PHE A 189 13.19 -7.14 -11.77
N ARG A 190 12.28 -6.47 -11.04
CA ARG A 190 12.68 -5.45 -10.06
C ARG A 190 12.39 -5.92 -8.65
N TYR A 191 13.33 -5.67 -7.75
CA TYR A 191 13.21 -5.99 -6.33
C TYR A 191 13.57 -4.77 -5.49
N PRO A 192 12.90 -4.54 -4.35
CA PRO A 192 13.17 -3.37 -3.53
C PRO A 192 14.58 -3.47 -2.94
N ALA A 193 15.35 -2.40 -3.06
CA ALA A 193 16.64 -2.28 -2.38
C ALA A 193 16.47 -1.76 -0.94
N VAL A 194 15.27 -1.35 -0.53
CA VAL A 194 14.95 -0.92 0.85
C VAL A 194 14.00 -1.91 1.52
N ARG A 195 14.18 -2.15 2.83
CA ARG A 195 13.22 -2.93 3.62
C ARG A 195 12.08 -2.04 4.09
N SER A 196 10.84 -2.56 4.02
CA SER A 196 9.69 -1.94 4.68
C SER A 196 9.91 -1.90 6.19
N GLN A 197 9.42 -0.86 6.85
CA GLN A 197 9.42 -0.76 8.31
C GLN A 197 8.14 -1.36 8.92
N ASP A 198 7.36 -2.11 8.14
CA ASP A 198 6.19 -2.85 8.62
C ASP A 198 6.62 -3.90 9.68
N PRO A 199 6.24 -3.70 10.96
CA PRO A 199 6.63 -4.59 12.05
C PRO A 199 5.95 -5.97 11.98
N TYR A 200 4.92 -6.13 11.13
CA TYR A 200 4.16 -7.36 10.96
C TYR A 200 4.52 -8.12 9.70
N ARG A 201 5.47 -7.63 8.89
CA ARG A 201 5.93 -8.38 7.71
C ARG A 201 6.62 -9.66 8.19
N PRO A 202 6.06 -10.86 7.95
CA PRO A 202 6.70 -12.10 8.35
C PRO A 202 8.04 -12.23 7.63
N ALA A 203 9.04 -12.79 8.30
CA ALA A 203 10.25 -13.24 7.61
C ALA A 203 9.85 -14.26 6.52
N PRO A 204 10.55 -14.32 5.38
CA PRO A 204 10.36 -15.41 4.42
C PRO A 204 10.37 -16.76 5.15
N GLY A 205 9.35 -17.59 4.93
CA GLY A 205 9.20 -18.91 5.56
C GLY A 205 8.49 -18.94 6.92
N ALA A 206 8.15 -17.79 7.53
CA ALA A 206 7.31 -17.77 8.72
C ALA A 206 5.85 -18.05 8.32
N GLY A 207 5.40 -19.29 8.53
CA GLY A 207 3.97 -19.61 8.47
C GLY A 207 3.16 -18.76 9.47
N PRO A 208 1.84 -18.63 9.27
CA PRO A 208 1.00 -17.87 10.19
C PRO A 208 1.21 -18.35 11.62
N PRO A 209 1.27 -17.44 12.62
CA PRO A 209 1.44 -17.82 14.01
C PRO A 209 0.34 -18.82 14.38
N ALA A 210 0.74 -19.96 14.95
CA ALA A 210 -0.20 -20.98 15.38
C ALA A 210 -1.23 -20.35 16.36
N PRO A 211 -2.52 -20.72 16.28
CA PRO A 211 -3.49 -20.22 17.23
C PRO A 211 -3.09 -20.63 18.66
N PRO A 212 -3.32 -19.77 19.67
CA PRO A 212 -3.09 -20.13 21.06
C PRO A 212 -3.95 -21.37 21.42
N ARG A 213 -3.35 -22.30 22.16
CA ARG A 213 -4.02 -23.50 22.69
C ARG A 213 -5.02 -23.16 23.78
#